data_AF-A0AAQ3JVC1-F1
#
_entry.id   AF-A0AAQ3JVC1-F1
#
_cell.length_a   1.000
_cell.length_b   1.000
_cell.length_c   1.000
_cell.angle_alpha   90.00
_cell.angle_beta   90.00
_cell.angle_gamma   90.00
#
_symmetry.space_group_name_H-M   'P 1'
#
loop_
_entity.id
_entity.type
_entity.pdbx_description
1 polymer ?
#
loop_
_entity_poly.entity_id
_entity_poly.type
_entity_poly.pdbx_seq_one_letter_code
_entity_poly.pdbx_strand_id
1 'polypeptide(L)'
;MEETLKSLSLDYLNLLINGQAFSDVSFSVEGRLVHAHRCILAARSLFFRRFFCGTDPPAPPGLLSSPRAASGGGGAVIPVNSVSYEVFLLLLQFLYSGQVSVVPQKHEPRPNCGERGCWHTHCTAAVDLALDTLTAARSFGVNQLEQITEVPLDSSLSTMSSFFIFWD
;
A
#
# COMPACT_ATOMS: atom_id res chain seq x y z
N MET A 1 16.28 13.58 17.85
CA MET A 1 16.07 12.18 17.44
C MET A 1 14.81 12.03 16.60
N GLU A 2 13.64 12.46 17.11
CA GLU A 2 12.37 12.49 16.36
C GLU A 2 12.47 13.20 15.00
N GLU A 3 13.06 14.40 14.96
CA GLU A 3 13.23 15.19 13.72
C GLU A 3 14.12 14.49 12.69
N THR A 4 15.16 13.79 13.15
CA THR A 4 16.05 13.00 12.30
C THR A 4 15.33 11.81 11.67
N LEU A 5 14.42 11.17 12.42
CA LEU A 5 13.60 10.09 11.87
C LEU A 5 12.61 10.62 10.83
N LYS A 6 11.99 11.78 11.09
CA LYS A 6 11.10 12.45 10.13
C LYS A 6 11.83 12.84 8.85
N SER A 7 13.05 13.38 8.94
CA SER A 7 13.84 13.71 7.76
C SER A 7 14.19 12.45 6.95
N LEU A 8 14.61 11.37 7.61
CA LEU A 8 14.88 10.10 6.94
C LEU A 8 13.64 9.53 6.23
N SER A 9 12.48 9.53 6.90
CA SER A 9 11.21 9.10 6.28
C SER A 9 10.88 9.92 5.03
N LEU A 10 11.12 11.23 5.06
CA LEU A 10 10.90 12.12 3.90
C LEU A 10 11.90 11.84 2.77
N ASP A 11 13.17 11.59 3.09
CA ASP A 11 14.21 11.25 2.12
C ASP A 11 13.85 9.97 1.35
N TYR A 12 13.35 8.94 2.05
CA TYR A 12 12.86 7.71 1.40
C TYR A 12 11.60 7.94 0.57
N LEU A 13 10.65 8.78 1.00
CA LEU A 13 9.50 9.13 0.16
C LEU A 13 9.91 9.90 -1.09
N ASN A 14 10.90 10.79 -0.98
CA ASN A 14 11.47 11.48 -2.14
C ASN A 14 12.10 10.49 -3.13
N LEU A 15 12.73 9.42 -2.64
CA LEU A 15 13.23 8.34 -3.49
C LEU A 15 12.09 7.60 -4.20
N LEU A 16 10.94 7.39 -3.56
CA LEU A 16 9.77 6.78 -4.19
C LEU A 16 9.16 7.67 -5.29
N ILE A 17 9.07 8.98 -5.05
CA ILE A 17 8.39 9.93 -5.97
C ILE A 17 9.31 10.38 -7.11
N ASN A 18 10.55 10.77 -6.78
CA ASN A 18 11.49 11.42 -7.69
C ASN A 18 12.70 10.54 -8.05
N GLY A 19 12.87 9.39 -7.39
CA GLY A 19 14.04 8.52 -7.56
C GLY A 19 13.93 7.50 -8.70
N GLN A 20 13.07 7.73 -9.71
CA GLN A 20 12.83 6.76 -10.79
C GLN A 20 14.11 6.32 -11.51
N ALA A 21 15.10 7.22 -11.66
CA ALA A 21 16.39 6.92 -12.28
C ALA A 21 17.21 5.85 -11.52
N PHE A 22 16.91 5.62 -10.25
CA PHE A 22 17.56 4.61 -9.41
C PHE A 22 16.73 3.33 -9.25
N SER A 23 15.53 3.28 -9.83
CA SER A 23 14.65 2.13 -9.75
C SER A 23 15.18 0.94 -10.54
N ASP A 24 15.10 -0.25 -9.94
CA ASP A 24 15.55 -1.53 -10.51
C ASP A 24 14.38 -2.51 -10.72
N VAL A 25 13.15 -2.05 -10.47
CA VAL A 25 11.91 -2.78 -10.75
C VAL A 25 10.78 -1.81 -11.06
N SER A 26 9.89 -2.22 -11.97
CA SER A 26 8.65 -1.50 -12.27
C SER A 26 7.47 -2.44 -12.14
N PHE A 27 6.35 -1.93 -11.62
CA PHE A 27 5.08 -2.64 -11.52
C PHE A 27 4.07 -2.02 -12.48
N SER A 28 3.22 -2.83 -13.11
CA SER A 28 2.03 -2.34 -13.82
C SER A 28 0.80 -2.59 -12.97
N VAL A 29 0.14 -1.52 -12.54
CA VAL A 29 -1.06 -1.56 -11.67
C VAL A 29 -2.14 -0.74 -12.34
N GLU A 30 -3.27 -1.36 -12.68
CA GLU A 30 -4.37 -0.70 -13.44
C GLU A 30 -3.87 0.02 -14.72
N GLY A 31 -2.89 -0.58 -15.40
CA GLY A 31 -2.27 -0.01 -16.60
C GLY A 31 -1.27 1.13 -16.35
N ARG A 32 -1.02 1.50 -15.08
CA ARG A 32 -0.07 2.54 -14.68
C ARG A 32 1.26 1.93 -14.25
N LEU A 33 2.36 2.54 -14.66
CA LEU A 33 3.70 2.12 -14.25
C LEU A 33 4.10 2.74 -12.91
N VAL A 34 4.58 1.90 -11.99
CA VAL A 34 5.08 2.30 -10.67
C VAL A 34 6.52 1.82 -10.52
N HIS A 35 7.45 2.76 -10.41
CA HIS A 35 8.88 2.49 -10.23
C HIS A 35 9.22 2.27 -8.75
N ALA A 36 10.08 1.29 -8.45
CA ALA A 36 10.48 0.99 -7.09
C ALA A 36 11.89 0.37 -6.99
N HIS A 37 12.32 0.11 -5.75
CA HIS A 37 13.65 -0.39 -5.43
C HIS A 37 13.55 -1.74 -4.72
N ARG A 38 14.06 -2.80 -5.36
CA ARG A 38 14.00 -4.19 -4.85
C ARG A 38 14.59 -4.32 -3.46
N CYS A 39 15.70 -3.62 -3.19
CA CYS A 39 16.39 -3.69 -1.90
C CYS A 39 15.51 -3.19 -0.74
N ILE A 40 14.80 -2.08 -0.91
CA ILE A 40 13.89 -1.52 0.10
C ILE A 40 12.72 -2.48 0.31
N LEU A 41 12.09 -2.93 -0.78
CA LEU A 41 10.96 -3.86 -0.72
C LEU A 41 11.35 -5.18 -0.03
N ALA A 42 12.48 -5.79 -0.39
CA ALA A 42 12.96 -7.03 0.21
C ALA A 42 13.44 -6.87 1.67
N ALA A 43 13.86 -5.67 2.07
CA ALA A 43 14.20 -5.39 3.46
C ALA A 43 12.96 -5.29 4.34
N ARG A 44 11.86 -4.76 3.79
CA ARG A 44 10.65 -4.36 4.54
C ARG A 44 9.49 -5.35 4.39
N SER A 45 9.56 -6.29 3.44
CA SER A 45 8.56 -7.32 3.20
C SER A 45 9.22 -8.67 2.90
N LEU A 46 8.88 -9.69 3.69
CA LEU A 46 9.34 -11.06 3.46
C LEU A 46 8.79 -11.65 2.16
N PHE A 47 7.59 -11.21 1.76
CA PHE A 47 7.00 -11.57 0.48
C PHE A 47 7.91 -11.11 -0.66
N PHE A 48 8.23 -9.81 -0.72
CA PHE A 48 9.09 -9.27 -1.79
C PHE A 48 10.50 -9.86 -1.73
N ARG A 49 11.04 -10.12 -0.53
CA ARG A 49 12.32 -10.83 -0.39
C ARG A 49 12.29 -12.18 -1.10
N ARG A 50 11.31 -13.01 -0.78
CA ARG A 50 11.18 -14.35 -1.38
C ARG A 50 10.93 -14.25 -2.89
N PHE A 51 10.05 -13.34 -3.29
CA PHE A 51 9.69 -13.08 -4.69
C PHE A 51 10.91 -12.70 -5.53
N PHE A 52 11.78 -11.82 -5.03
CA PHE A 52 13.01 -11.41 -5.74
C PHE A 52 14.15 -12.43 -5.63
N CYS A 53 14.27 -13.16 -4.52
CA CYS A 53 15.30 -14.19 -4.34
C CYS A 53 14.99 -15.50 -5.11
N GLY A 54 13.73 -15.71 -5.52
CA GLY A 54 13.27 -16.91 -6.23
C GLY A 54 13.32 -18.17 -5.37
N THR A 55 13.18 -18.02 -4.06
CA THR A 55 12.65 -19.09 -3.21
C THR A 55 11.15 -19.06 -3.45
N ASP A 56 10.52 -20.11 -3.95
CA ASP A 56 9.08 -20.12 -4.27
C ASP A 56 8.21 -20.19 -3.00
N PRO A 57 7.52 -19.12 -2.57
CA PRO A 57 6.22 -19.23 -1.94
C PRO A 57 5.14 -19.22 -3.04
N PRO A 58 3.92 -19.72 -2.75
CA PRO A 58 2.78 -19.49 -3.63
C PRO A 58 2.66 -17.97 -3.87
N ALA A 59 2.73 -17.55 -5.13
CA ALA A 59 2.47 -16.16 -5.48
C ALA A 59 1.07 -15.80 -4.97
N PRO A 60 0.88 -14.65 -4.31
CA PRO A 60 -0.44 -14.20 -3.96
C PRO A 60 -1.27 -14.06 -5.24
N PRO A 61 -2.60 -14.24 -5.15
CA PRO A 61 -3.48 -14.03 -6.29
C PRO A 61 -3.17 -12.68 -6.94
N GLY A 62 -2.99 -12.69 -8.27
CA GLY A 62 -2.83 -11.46 -9.06
C GLY A 62 -1.42 -10.96 -9.36
N LEU A 63 -0.34 -11.58 -8.85
CA LEU A 63 1.01 -11.33 -9.34
C LEU A 63 1.43 -12.42 -10.33
N LEU A 64 1.58 -12.06 -11.61
CA LEU A 64 1.97 -13.01 -12.65
C LEU A 64 3.50 -13.02 -12.79
N SER A 65 4.11 -14.15 -12.40
CA SER A 65 5.52 -14.55 -12.60
C SER A 65 6.58 -13.99 -11.65
N SER A 66 7.47 -14.86 -11.18
CA SER A 66 8.70 -14.49 -10.46
C SER A 66 9.74 -13.92 -11.46
N PRO A 67 10.45 -12.83 -11.13
CA PRO A 67 11.28 -12.08 -12.08
C PRO A 67 12.60 -12.78 -12.46
N ARG A 68 12.84 -14.05 -12.07
CA ARG A 68 14.00 -14.82 -12.55
C ARG A 68 14.02 -15.00 -14.07
N ALA A 69 12.88 -14.92 -14.76
CA ALA A 69 12.84 -14.95 -16.23
C ALA A 69 13.41 -13.68 -16.89
N ALA A 70 13.63 -12.60 -16.13
CA ALA A 70 14.01 -11.30 -16.65
C ALA A 70 15.38 -10.80 -16.14
N SER A 71 16.27 -11.72 -15.74
CA SER A 71 17.68 -11.42 -15.42
C SER A 71 18.53 -11.01 -16.64
N GLY A 72 17.91 -10.68 -17.77
CA GLY A 72 18.56 -10.12 -18.96
C GLY A 72 18.15 -8.67 -19.18
N GLY A 73 18.86 -7.73 -18.55
CA GLY A 73 19.08 -6.33 -19.00
C GLY A 73 17.90 -5.40 -19.30
N GLY A 74 16.65 -5.87 -19.32
CA GLY A 74 15.46 -5.09 -19.61
C GLY A 74 14.59 -5.00 -18.36
N GLY A 75 14.25 -3.78 -17.96
CA GLY A 75 13.37 -3.50 -16.82
C GLY A 75 12.06 -4.29 -16.92
N ALA A 76 12.02 -5.42 -16.21
CA ALA A 76 10.86 -6.29 -16.18
C ALA A 76 9.72 -5.54 -15.50
N VAL A 77 8.63 -5.33 -16.24
CA VAL A 77 7.40 -4.78 -15.68
C VAL A 77 6.60 -5.92 -15.07
N ILE A 78 6.37 -5.85 -13.76
CA ILE A 78 5.69 -6.88 -12.98
C ILE A 78 4.20 -6.50 -12.86
N PRO A 79 3.28 -7.29 -13.43
CA PRO A 79 1.85 -6.96 -13.35
C PRO A 79 1.30 -7.22 -11.94
N VAL A 80 0.45 -6.30 -11.47
CA VAL A 80 -0.30 -6.38 -10.21
C VAL A 80 -1.78 -6.22 -10.53
N ASN A 81 -2.54 -7.32 -10.42
CA ASN A 81 -3.94 -7.35 -10.85
C ASN A 81 -4.96 -7.40 -9.70
N SER A 82 -4.52 -7.69 -8.47
CA SER A 82 -5.42 -7.90 -7.33
C SER A 82 -5.54 -6.70 -6.39
N VAL A 83 -4.85 -5.60 -6.69
CA VAL A 83 -4.81 -4.41 -5.84
C VAL A 83 -4.92 -3.18 -6.73
N SER A 84 -5.73 -2.21 -6.32
CA SER A 84 -5.88 -0.93 -7.03
C SER A 84 -4.60 -0.10 -6.94
N TYR A 85 -4.45 0.86 -7.85
CA TYR A 85 -3.28 1.74 -7.86
C TYR A 85 -3.12 2.51 -6.55
N GLU A 86 -4.22 3.01 -5.97
CA GLU A 86 -4.21 3.76 -4.72
C GLU A 86 -3.70 2.91 -3.55
N VAL A 87 -4.24 1.69 -3.42
CA VAL A 87 -3.84 0.77 -2.34
C VAL A 87 -2.38 0.35 -2.50
N PHE A 88 -1.93 0.11 -3.73
CA PHE A 88 -0.53 -0.24 -3.98
C PHE A 88 0.42 0.91 -3.62
N LEU A 89 0.04 2.17 -3.91
CA LEU A 89 0.82 3.34 -3.47
C LEU A 89 0.86 3.47 -1.95
N LEU A 90 -0.25 3.26 -1.24
CA LEU A 90 -0.27 3.30 0.23
C LEU A 90 0.67 2.24 0.84
N LEU A 91 0.68 1.03 0.26
CA LEU A 91 1.62 -0.03 0.63
C LEU A 91 3.07 0.44 0.43
N LEU A 92 3.40 1.01 -0.73
CA LEU A 92 4.76 1.50 -1.01
C LEU A 92 5.15 2.65 -0.08
N GLN A 93 4.27 3.62 0.15
CA GLN A 93 4.53 4.74 1.07
C GLN A 93 4.86 4.22 2.48
N PHE A 94 4.13 3.21 2.95
CA PHE A 94 4.43 2.56 4.23
C PHE A 94 5.80 1.85 4.22
N LEU A 95 6.10 1.10 3.16
CA LEU A 95 7.37 0.37 3.07
C LEU A 95 8.57 1.32 3.07
N TYR A 96 8.45 2.50 2.45
CA TYR A 96 9.52 3.49 2.37
C TYR A 96 9.63 4.38 3.63
N SER A 97 8.52 4.84 4.18
CA SER A 97 8.54 5.83 5.27
C SER A 97 8.31 5.26 6.67
N GLY A 98 7.77 4.04 6.76
CA GLY A 98 7.27 3.45 8.00
C GLY A 98 5.94 4.05 8.48
N GLN A 99 5.35 4.96 7.72
CA GLN A 99 4.12 5.67 8.05
C GLN A 99 3.13 5.60 6.89
N VAL A 100 1.84 5.50 7.19
CA VAL A 100 0.78 5.69 6.20
C VAL A 100 -0.40 6.36 6.87
N SER A 101 -1.03 7.30 6.16
CA SER A 101 -2.30 7.90 6.59
C SER A 101 -3.38 7.38 5.68
N VAL A 102 -4.06 6.32 6.12
CA VAL A 102 -5.29 5.84 5.46
C VAL A 102 -6.46 6.81 5.74
N VAL A 103 -6.30 7.65 6.76
CA VAL A 103 -7.21 8.74 7.08
C VAL A 103 -7.00 9.87 6.05
N PRO A 104 -8.02 10.21 5.25
CA PRO A 104 -7.93 11.28 4.27
C PRO A 104 -7.66 12.63 4.96
N GLN A 105 -6.69 13.37 4.43
CA GLN A 105 -6.49 14.77 4.77
C GLN A 105 -7.74 15.55 4.36
N LYS A 106 -8.24 16.38 5.28
CA LYS A 106 -9.42 17.23 5.11
C LYS A 106 -9.23 18.03 3.80
N HIS A 107 -10.02 17.72 2.75
CA HIS A 107 -10.21 18.43 1.46
C HIS A 107 -9.82 17.76 0.13
N GLU A 108 -9.33 16.51 0.06
CA GLU A 108 -9.19 15.84 -1.27
C GLU A 108 -10.47 15.11 -1.73
N PRO A 109 -10.99 15.37 -2.94
CA PRO A 109 -12.13 14.65 -3.50
C PRO A 109 -11.72 13.22 -3.86
N ARG A 110 -12.39 12.21 -3.29
CA ARG A 110 -12.16 10.82 -3.66
C ARG A 110 -12.86 10.46 -4.98
N PRO A 111 -12.20 9.71 -5.88
CA PRO A 111 -12.79 9.31 -7.16
C PRO A 111 -14.07 8.48 -7.00
N ASN A 112 -14.23 7.77 -5.86
CA ASN A 112 -15.39 6.92 -5.58
C ASN A 112 -16.38 7.54 -4.58
N CYS A 113 -16.26 8.83 -4.24
CA CYS A 113 -17.22 9.52 -3.38
C CYS A 113 -17.91 10.67 -4.14
N GLY A 114 -19.17 10.45 -4.53
CA GLY A 114 -19.97 11.43 -5.27
C GLY A 114 -20.56 12.57 -4.41
N GLU A 115 -20.44 12.51 -3.08
CA GLU A 115 -21.08 13.47 -2.18
C GLU A 115 -20.14 14.60 -1.71
N ARG A 116 -20.50 15.84 -2.07
CA ARG A 116 -19.78 17.08 -1.70
C ARG A 116 -19.78 17.39 -0.20
N GLY A 117 -20.50 16.62 0.63
CA GLY A 117 -20.66 16.85 2.07
C GLY A 117 -20.15 15.73 2.97
N CYS A 118 -19.44 14.72 2.43
CA CYS A 118 -19.06 13.57 3.25
C CYS A 118 -17.92 13.90 4.23
N TRP A 119 -18.05 13.39 5.45
CA TRP A 119 -16.99 13.39 6.44
C TRP A 119 -16.17 12.13 6.18
N HIS A 120 -15.08 12.25 5.41
CA HIS A 120 -14.33 11.10 4.88
C HIS A 120 -13.74 10.14 5.94
N THR A 121 -13.90 10.41 7.24
CA THR A 121 -13.62 9.44 8.33
C THR A 121 -14.72 8.41 8.52
N HIS A 122 -15.92 8.63 7.96
CA HIS A 122 -17.11 7.76 8.08
C HIS A 122 -17.76 7.45 6.72
N CYS A 123 -17.06 7.72 5.61
CA CYS A 123 -17.54 7.38 4.28
C CYS A 123 -17.29 5.89 4.00
N THR A 124 -18.25 5.18 3.40
CA THR A 124 -18.08 3.77 2.97
C THR A 124 -16.84 3.59 2.11
N ALA A 125 -16.56 4.51 1.18
CA ALA A 125 -15.34 4.49 0.37
C ALA A 125 -14.04 4.58 1.19
N ALA A 126 -14.07 5.21 2.38
CA ALA A 126 -12.93 5.25 3.30
C ALA A 126 -12.72 3.94 4.04
N VAL A 127 -13.81 3.30 4.45
CA VAL A 127 -13.80 1.96 5.03
C VAL A 127 -13.33 0.93 4.01
N ASP A 128 -13.86 0.98 2.78
CA ASP A 128 -13.48 0.07 1.69
C ASP A 128 -11.99 0.18 1.37
N LEU A 129 -11.45 1.39 1.23
CA LEU A 129 -10.02 1.60 1.00
C LEU A 129 -9.17 1.04 2.16
N ALA A 130 -9.62 1.21 3.40
CA ALA A 130 -8.91 0.68 4.56
C ALA A 130 -8.91 -0.86 4.58
N LEU A 131 -10.04 -1.47 4.25
CA LEU A 131 -10.18 -2.93 4.11
C LEU A 131 -9.33 -3.49 2.96
N ASP A 132 -9.31 -2.81 1.82
CA ASP A 132 -8.47 -3.19 0.69
C ASP A 132 -6.98 -3.06 1.04
N THR A 133 -6.61 -1.99 1.75
CA THR A 133 -5.23 -1.79 2.24
C THR A 133 -4.82 -2.86 3.23
N LEU A 134 -5.69 -3.25 4.15
CA LEU A 134 -5.46 -4.36 5.07
C LEU A 134 -5.29 -5.70 4.32
N THR A 135 -6.15 -5.96 3.35
CA THR A 135 -6.10 -7.17 2.53
C THR A 135 -4.80 -7.24 1.71
N ALA A 136 -4.39 -6.11 1.14
CA ALA A 136 -3.10 -5.99 0.46
C ALA A 136 -1.93 -6.18 1.43
N ALA A 137 -1.95 -5.55 2.62
CA ALA A 137 -0.90 -5.68 3.61
C ALA A 137 -0.63 -7.15 3.98
N ARG A 138 -1.69 -7.93 4.20
CA ARG A 138 -1.62 -9.37 4.45
C ARG A 138 -1.03 -10.13 3.27
N SER A 139 -1.50 -9.85 2.06
CA SER A 139 -1.04 -10.50 0.83
C SER A 139 0.44 -10.24 0.53
N PHE A 140 0.92 -9.03 0.80
CA PHE A 140 2.32 -8.62 0.63
C PHE A 140 3.18 -8.85 1.90
N GLY A 141 2.67 -9.52 2.93
CA GLY A 141 3.41 -9.87 4.14
C GLY A 141 3.99 -8.66 4.88
N VAL A 142 3.22 -7.57 4.97
CA VAL A 142 3.58 -6.32 5.65
C VAL A 142 2.87 -6.25 7.01
N ASN A 143 3.26 -7.13 7.94
CA ASN A 143 2.55 -7.33 9.22
C ASN A 143 2.41 -6.05 10.08
N GLN A 144 3.34 -5.09 9.97
CA GLN A 144 3.24 -3.82 10.70
C GLN A 144 2.09 -2.95 10.17
N LEU A 145 1.80 -3.02 8.87
CA LEU A 145 0.71 -2.29 8.25
C LEU A 145 -0.66 -2.91 8.59
N GLU A 146 -0.70 -4.23 8.75
CA GLU A 146 -1.88 -4.96 9.26
C GLU A 146 -2.27 -4.44 10.66
N GLN A 147 -1.32 -4.37 11.60
CA GLN A 147 -1.60 -3.87 12.95
C GLN A 147 -2.08 -2.40 12.98
N ILE A 148 -1.53 -1.55 12.11
CA ILE A 148 -1.92 -0.13 12.03
C ILE A 148 -3.31 0.04 11.39
N THR A 149 -3.74 -0.88 10.53
CA THR A 149 -5.05 -0.80 9.85
C THR A 149 -6.15 -1.52 10.63
N GLU A 150 -5.83 -2.54 11.43
CA GLU A 150 -6.79 -3.22 12.32
C GLU A 150 -7.30 -2.32 13.46
N VAL A 151 -6.42 -1.53 14.09
CA VAL A 151 -6.77 -0.70 15.26
C VAL A 151 -7.81 0.41 14.94
N PRO A 152 -7.72 1.13 13.81
CA PRO A 152 -8.75 2.09 13.38
C PRO A 152 -10.04 1.43 12.88
N LEU A 153 -9.97 0.22 12.30
CA LEU A 153 -11.17 -0.50 11.87
C LEU A 153 -11.99 -0.98 13.08
N ASP A 154 -11.36 -1.50 14.13
CA ASP A 154 -12.07 -1.98 15.32
C ASP A 154 -12.79 -0.83 16.07
N SER A 155 -12.15 0.34 16.13
CA SER A 155 -12.78 1.56 16.69
C SER A 155 -13.90 2.12 15.80
N SER A 156 -13.74 2.09 14.48
CA SER A 156 -14.77 2.54 13.53
C SER A 156 -15.98 1.60 13.50
N LEU A 157 -15.76 0.28 13.53
CA LEU A 157 -16.81 -0.74 13.54
C LEU A 157 -17.57 -0.77 14.88
N SER A 158 -16.90 -0.59 16.01
CA SER A 158 -17.56 -0.43 17.32
C SER A 158 -18.46 0.81 17.37
N THR A 159 -18.04 1.89 16.71
CA THR A 159 -18.84 3.13 16.60
C THR A 159 -20.03 2.93 15.66
N MET A 160 -19.87 2.20 14.55
CA MET A 160 -20.97 1.86 13.63
C MET A 160 -21.98 0.90 14.27
N SER A 161 -21.54 -0.07 15.09
CA SER A 161 -22.43 -0.94 15.84
C SER A 161 -23.23 -0.18 16.90
N SER A 162 -22.62 0.83 17.55
CA SER A 162 -23.32 1.71 18.50
C SER A 162 -24.29 2.69 17.81
N PHE A 163 -23.99 3.13 16.58
CA PHE A 163 -24.88 3.96 15.77
C PHE A 163 -26.08 3.18 15.21
N PHE A 164 -25.92 1.88 14.91
CA PHE A 164 -27.04 1.01 14.52
C PHE A 164 -27.98 0.67 15.69
N ILE A 165 -27.48 0.68 16.94
CA ILE A 165 -28.32 0.45 18.14
C ILE A 165 -29.11 1.71 18.54
N PHE A 166 -28.70 2.91 18.11
CA PHE A 166 -29.40 4.16 18.42
C PHE A 166 -30.47 4.54 17.37
N TRP A 167 -30.69 3.70 16.36
CA TRP A 167 -31.75 3.85 15.37
C TRP A 167 -32.53 2.54 15.14
N ASP A 168 -32.93 1.90 16.24
CA ASP A 168 -34.11 1.02 16.32
C ASP A 168 -34.98 1.48 17.49
#